data_AF-A0A2T2ULW7-F1
#
_entry.id   AF-A0A2T2ULW7-F1
#
_cell.length_a   1.000
_cell.length_b   1.000
_cell.length_c   1.000
_cell.angle_alpha   90.00
_cell.angle_beta   90.00
_cell.angle_gamma   90.00
#
_symmetry.space_group_name_H-M   'P 1'
#
loop_
_entity.id
_entity.type
_entity.pdbx_description
1 polymer ?
#
loop_
_entity_poly.entity_id
_entity_poly.type
_entity_poly.pdbx_seq_one_letter_code
_entity_poly.pdbx_strand_id
1 'polypeptide(L)'
;MEKFAQAYGQIRSVRAQYQQKIQQAEGKEQKSKLKKEGRQEMMGAIQEAGLDVSEYQRIGKQLNQSQELQKRLQQKLGGSGDSSGGSSN
;
A
#
# COMPACT_ATOMS: atom_id res chain seq x y z
N MET A 1 -13.60 1.48 4.43
CA MET A 1 -12.63 0.35 4.37
C MET A 1 -12.40 -0.13 2.93
N GLU A 2 -13.45 -0.28 2.12
CA GLU A 2 -13.34 -0.71 0.71
C GLU A 2 -12.41 0.15 -0.12
N LYS A 3 -12.67 1.46 -0.15
CA LYS A 3 -11.82 2.45 -0.81
C LYS A 3 -10.36 2.33 -0.38
N PHE A 4 -10.12 2.11 0.93
CA PHE A 4 -8.76 2.04 1.47
C PHE A 4 -8.04 0.80 0.98
N ALA A 5 -8.71 -0.35 0.96
CA ALA A 5 -8.14 -1.57 0.40
C ALA A 5 -7.84 -1.43 -1.10
N GLN A 6 -8.72 -0.78 -1.85
CA GLN A 6 -8.49 -0.46 -3.26
C GLN A 6 -7.24 0.41 -3.44
N ALA A 7 -7.18 1.56 -2.76
CA ALA A 7 -6.00 2.43 -2.78
C ALA A 7 -4.73 1.70 -2.34
N TYR A 8 -4.79 0.93 -1.25
CA TYR A 8 -3.66 0.17 -0.73
C TYR A 8 -3.12 -0.84 -1.74
N GLY A 9 -3.99 -1.55 -2.44
CA GLY A 9 -3.63 -2.48 -3.51
C GLY A 9 -2.86 -1.77 -4.64
N GLN A 10 -3.41 -0.65 -5.13
CA GLN A 10 -2.77 0.15 -6.19
C GLN A 10 -1.41 0.71 -5.75
N ILE A 11 -1.35 1.34 -4.57
CA ILE A 11 -0.11 1.87 -3.97
C ILE A 11 0.96 0.79 -3.85
N ARG A 12 0.57 -0.43 -3.46
CA ARG A 12 1.50 -1.55 -3.31
C ARG A 12 2.12 -1.95 -4.66
N SER A 13 1.32 -2.00 -5.72
CA SER A 13 1.80 -2.25 -7.09
C SER A 13 2.77 -1.16 -7.56
N VAL A 14 2.37 0.12 -7.41
CA VAL A 14 3.22 1.27 -7.73
C VAL A 14 4.55 1.17 -6.97
N ARG A 15 4.49 0.94 -5.65
CA ARG A 15 5.68 0.81 -4.81
C ARG A 15 6.61 -0.31 -5.28
N ALA A 16 6.06 -1.48 -5.62
CA ALA A 16 6.86 -2.60 -6.12
C ALA A 16 7.57 -2.26 -7.44
N GLN A 17 6.85 -1.64 -8.38
CA GLN A 17 7.40 -1.19 -9.67
C GLN A 17 8.53 -0.17 -9.49
N TYR A 18 8.28 0.89 -8.71
CA TYR A 18 9.30 1.92 -8.45
C TYR A 18 10.47 1.38 -7.63
N GLN A 19 10.23 0.44 -6.71
CA GLN A 19 11.30 -0.19 -5.94
C GLN A 19 12.29 -0.93 -6.84
N GLN A 20 11.81 -1.69 -7.81
CA GLN A 20 12.66 -2.34 -8.82
C GLN A 20 13.48 -1.30 -9.61
N LYS A 21 12.82 -0.25 -10.13
CA LYS A 21 13.50 0.84 -10.85
C LYS A 21 14.57 1.53 -9.99
N ILE A 22 14.28 1.78 -8.71
CA ILE A 22 15.22 2.43 -7.77
C ILE A 22 16.43 1.54 -7.49
N GLN A 23 16.25 0.22 -7.44
CA GLN A 23 17.37 -0.71 -7.27
C GLN A 23 18.29 -0.73 -8.49
N GLN A 24 17.70 -0.69 -9.69
CA GLN A 24 18.45 -0.64 -10.96
C GLN A 24 19.04 0.75 -11.25
N ALA A 25 18.48 1.80 -10.68
CA ALA A 25 18.94 3.17 -10.90
C ALA A 25 20.34 3.41 -10.34
N GLU A 26 21.17 4.10 -11.11
CA GLU A 26 22.53 4.46 -10.74
C GLU A 26 22.59 5.89 -10.22
N GLY A 27 23.35 6.07 -9.14
CA GLY A 27 23.48 7.37 -8.50
C GLY A 27 22.28 7.80 -7.65
N LYS A 28 22.51 8.82 -6.83
CA LYS A 28 21.50 9.34 -5.91
C LYS A 28 20.41 10.12 -6.64
N GLU A 29 20.74 10.78 -7.74
CA GLU A 29 19.83 11.65 -8.47
C GLU A 29 18.67 10.86 -9.11
N GLN A 30 18.97 9.80 -9.89
CA GLN A 30 17.92 8.94 -10.46
C GLN A 30 17.04 8.32 -9.37
N LYS A 31 17.65 7.80 -8.29
CA LYS A 31 16.89 7.24 -7.16
C LYS A 31 15.97 8.28 -6.52
N SER A 32 16.42 9.53 -6.41
CA SER A 32 15.62 10.62 -5.85
C SER A 32 14.43 10.96 -6.75
N LYS A 33 14.65 11.03 -8.08
CA LYS A 33 13.60 11.27 -9.07
C LYS A 33 12.53 10.17 -9.02
N LEU A 34 12.93 8.91 -9.10
CA LEU A 34 12.01 7.76 -9.02
C LEU A 34 11.21 7.75 -7.71
N LYS A 35 11.84 8.09 -6.59
CA LYS A 35 11.14 8.22 -5.29
C LYS A 35 10.10 9.35 -5.30
N LYS A 36 10.33 10.43 -6.03
CA LYS A 36 9.38 11.54 -6.17
C LYS A 36 8.22 11.14 -7.06
N GLU A 37 8.51 10.58 -8.23
CA GLU A 37 7.50 10.10 -9.20
C GLU A 37 6.59 9.04 -8.59
N GLY A 38 7.16 8.02 -7.94
CA GLY A 38 6.37 6.99 -7.27
C GLY A 38 5.47 7.53 -6.16
N ARG A 39 5.87 8.59 -5.46
CA ARG A 39 5.00 9.23 -4.46
C ARG A 39 3.81 9.93 -5.11
N GLN A 40 4.00 10.60 -6.24
CA GLN A 40 2.90 11.26 -6.95
C GLN A 40 1.89 10.22 -7.47
N GLU A 41 2.38 9.13 -8.04
CA GLU A 41 1.55 8.00 -8.49
C GLU A 41 0.75 7.38 -7.34
N MET A 42 1.38 7.17 -6.18
CA MET A 42 0.69 6.68 -4.99
C MET A 42 -0.43 7.63 -4.54
N MET A 43 -0.23 8.96 -4.65
CA MET A 43 -1.28 9.92 -4.32
C MET A 43 -2.44 9.88 -5.31
N GLY A 44 -2.16 9.74 -6.60
CA GLY A 44 -3.18 9.53 -7.62
C GLY A 44 -4.04 8.32 -7.32
N ALA A 45 -3.43 7.19 -6.97
CA ALA A 45 -4.12 5.96 -6.60
C ALA A 45 -5.08 6.11 -5.40
N ILE A 46 -4.78 7.02 -4.45
CA ILE A 46 -5.65 7.34 -3.32
C ILE A 46 -6.88 8.11 -3.81
N GLN A 47 -6.67 9.13 -4.66
CA GLN A 47 -7.75 9.95 -5.21
C GLN A 47 -8.66 9.15 -6.15
N GLU A 48 -8.10 8.26 -6.99
CA GLU A 48 -8.87 7.37 -7.86
C GLU A 48 -9.77 6.41 -7.08
N ALA A 49 -9.33 5.97 -5.90
CA ALA A 49 -10.16 5.19 -4.99
C ALA A 49 -11.28 6.02 -4.31
N GLY A 50 -11.34 7.33 -4.57
CA GLY A 50 -12.27 8.25 -3.93
C GLY A 50 -11.95 8.49 -2.45
N LEU A 51 -10.66 8.46 -2.11
CA LEU A 51 -10.12 8.76 -0.78
C LEU A 51 -9.21 9.99 -0.82
N ASP A 52 -9.00 10.56 0.35
CA ASP A 52 -8.03 11.63 0.57
C ASP A 52 -6.73 11.09 1.16
N VAL A 53 -5.62 11.77 0.88
CA VAL A 53 -4.30 11.43 1.46
C VAL A 53 -4.34 11.44 2.99
N SER A 54 -5.03 12.43 3.55
CA SER A 54 -5.24 12.56 5.01
C SER A 54 -6.05 11.39 5.58
N GLU A 55 -7.11 10.99 4.88
CA GLU A 55 -7.95 9.83 5.23
C GLU A 55 -7.12 8.53 5.19
N TYR A 56 -6.36 8.31 4.11
CA TYR A 56 -5.49 7.15 3.97
C TYR A 56 -4.47 7.06 5.12
N GLN A 57 -3.81 8.17 5.47
CA GLN A 57 -2.89 8.21 6.61
C GLN A 57 -3.59 7.94 7.95
N ARG A 58 -4.78 8.50 8.15
CA ARG A 58 -5.57 8.29 9.38
C ARG A 58 -5.95 6.82 9.54
N ILE A 59 -6.38 6.16 8.48
CA ILE A 59 -6.69 4.73 8.48
C ILE A 59 -5.42 3.92 8.72
N GLY A 60 -4.32 4.26 8.04
CA GLY A 60 -3.02 3.59 8.21
C GLY A 60 -2.50 3.62 9.65
N LYS A 61 -2.61 4.76 10.34
CA LYS A 61 -2.25 4.87 11.77
C LYS A 61 -3.10 3.94 12.63
N GLN A 62 -4.41 3.95 12.44
CA GLN A 62 -5.32 3.06 13.18
C GLN A 62 -5.04 1.60 12.86
N LEU A 63 -4.66 1.28 11.62
CA LEU A 63 -4.34 -0.08 11.19
C LEU A 63 -3.19 -0.68 12.02
N ASN A 64 -2.17 0.12 12.34
CA ASN A 64 -1.08 -0.31 13.22
C ASN A 64 -1.50 -0.50 14.68
N GLN A 65 -2.53 0.21 15.13
CA GLN A 65 -3.01 0.15 16.52
C GLN A 65 -4.14 -0.89 16.71
N SER A 66 -4.84 -1.26 15.64
CA SER A 66 -6.02 -2.11 15.68
C SER A 66 -5.83 -3.35 14.82
N GLN A 67 -5.57 -4.49 15.47
CA GLN A 67 -5.48 -5.79 14.79
C GLN A 67 -6.72 -6.12 13.95
N GLU A 68 -7.91 -5.71 14.40
CA GLU A 68 -9.15 -5.94 13.64
C GLU A 68 -9.13 -5.24 12.28
N LEU A 69 -8.62 -3.99 12.22
CA LEU A 69 -8.49 -3.27 10.95
C LEU A 69 -7.50 -3.95 10.01
N GLN A 70 -6.41 -4.51 10.55
CA GLN A 70 -5.47 -5.31 9.75
C GLN A 70 -6.14 -6.55 9.15
N LYS A 71 -6.93 -7.28 9.94
CA LYS A 71 -7.71 -8.43 9.45
C LYS A 71 -8.68 -8.02 8.35
N ARG A 72 -9.43 -6.92 8.56
CA ARG A 72 -10.38 -6.40 7.55
C ARG A 72 -9.68 -6.00 6.25
N LEU A 73 -8.50 -5.37 6.33
CA LEU A 73 -7.71 -5.02 5.14
C LEU A 73 -7.29 -6.27 4.37
N GLN A 74 -6.77 -7.28 5.06
CA GLN A 74 -6.35 -8.52 4.42
C GLN A 74 -7.52 -9.24 3.74
N GLN A 75 -8.70 -9.28 4.38
CA GLN A 75 -9.89 -9.83 3.74
C GLN A 75 -10.32 -9.05 2.49
N LYS A 76 -10.16 -7.72 2.47
CA LYS A 76 -10.46 -6.94 1.27
C LYS A 76 -9.44 -7.17 0.15
N LEU A 77 -8.16 -7.37 0.47
CA LEU A 77 -7.07 -7.54 -0.51
C LEU A 77 -6.93 -8.96 -1.05
N GLY A 78 -7.21 -9.95 -0.20
CA GLY A 78 -6.96 -11.37 -0.46
C GLY A 78 -8.11 -12.23 0.05
N GLY A 79 -9.34 -11.74 -0.08
CA GLY A 79 -10.59 -12.39 0.32
C GLY A 79 -10.93 -13.63 -0.50
N SER A 80 -9.99 -14.56 -0.59
CA SER A 80 -10.14 -15.99 -0.82
C SER A 80 -9.27 -16.71 0.21
N GLY A 81 -9.39 -16.33 1.48
CA GLY A 81 -8.79 -17.04 2.60
C GLY A 81 -9.70 -18.18 3.02
N ASP A 82 -9.64 -19.28 2.28
CA ASP A 82 -9.84 -20.59 2.90
C ASP A 82 -8.72 -20.80 3.94
N SER A 83 -9.14 -21.33 5.08
CA SER A 83 -8.35 -21.41 6.29
C SER A 83 -7.53 -22.71 6.32
N SER A 84 -6.21 -22.64 6.42
CA SER A 84 -5.40 -23.68 7.06
C SER A 84 -4.05 -23.10 7.46
N GLY A 85 -3.86 -22.76 8.75
CA GLY A 85 -3.08 -23.59 9.69
C GLY A 85 -1.69 -22.96 9.79
N GLY A 86 -1.19 -22.49 10.93
CA GLY A 86 -1.03 -23.21 12.17
C GLY A 86 0.44 -23.10 12.59
N SER A 87 0.66 -22.55 13.78
CA SER A 87 1.79 -22.72 14.68
C SER A 87 3.20 -22.20 14.31
N SER A 88 3.65 -21.33 15.21
CA SER A 88 4.98 -21.27 15.82
C SER A 88 5.93 -22.44 15.54
N ASN A 89 7.19 -22.11 15.28
CA ASN A 89 8.36 -22.89 15.69
C ASN A 89 9.38 -21.95 16.36
#